data_AF-A0A7K9R1N1-F1
#
_entry.id   AF-A0A7K9R1N1-F1
#
_cell.length_a   1.000
_cell.length_b   1.000
_cell.length_c   1.000
_cell.angle_alpha   90.00
_cell.angle_beta   90.00
_cell.angle_gamma   90.00
#
_symmetry.space_group_name_H-M   'P 1'
#
loop_
_entity.id
_entity.type
_entity.pdbx_description
1 polymer ?
#
loop_
_entity_poly.entity_id
_entity_poly.type
_entity_poly.pdbx_seq_one_letter_code
_entity_poly.pdbx_strand_id
1 'polypeptide(L)'
;MTCQARSSYITSEILWGYRFTPVLTLEDGFYEVDYNSFHETYETNTPVHSAKELAEMASRAELPLTWSVSSKLDQHAELETEEEEKNQEDQNERNGDVANLENE
;
A
#
# COMPACT_ATOMS: atom_id res chain seq x y z
N MET A 1 1.44 -35.60 14.41
CA MET A 1 0.49 -34.59 14.92
C MET A 1 0.71 -33.33 14.10
N THR A 2 -0.34 -32.68 13.60
CA THR A 2 -0.23 -31.42 12.83
C THR A 2 -0.94 -30.31 13.61
N CYS A 3 -0.33 -29.11 13.66
CA CYS A 3 -0.85 -27.93 14.35
C CYS A 3 -0.93 -26.75 13.35
N GLN A 4 -1.97 -25.92 13.47
CA GLN A 4 -2.16 -24.71 12.67
C GLN A 4 -2.57 -23.56 13.58
N ALA A 5 -1.92 -22.41 13.43
CA ALA A 5 -2.30 -21.13 14.03
C ALA A 5 -2.49 -20.09 12.92
N ARG A 6 -3.56 -19.29 13.00
CA ARG A 6 -3.90 -18.24 12.04
C ARG A 6 -4.32 -16.99 12.79
N SER A 7 -3.91 -15.83 12.29
CA SER A 7 -4.34 -14.51 12.75
C SER A 7 -4.51 -13.60 11.52
N SER A 8 -5.18 -12.47 11.70
CA SER A 8 -5.43 -11.47 10.65
C SER A 8 -5.33 -10.07 11.24
N TYR A 9 -4.96 -9.10 10.39
CA TYR A 9 -4.97 -7.68 10.73
C TYR A 9 -5.89 -6.91 9.78
N ILE A 10 -6.85 -6.15 10.30
CA ILE A 10 -7.67 -5.22 9.53
C ILE A 10 -6.93 -3.89 9.32
N THR A 11 -7.44 -3.02 8.46
CA THR A 11 -6.79 -1.74 8.11
C THR A 11 -6.49 -0.86 9.33
N SER A 12 -7.35 -0.85 10.34
CA SER A 12 -7.15 -0.08 11.57
C SER A 12 -6.13 -0.70 12.54
N GLU A 13 -5.73 -1.95 12.35
CA GLU A 13 -4.73 -2.64 13.18
C GLU A 13 -3.31 -2.48 12.61
N ILE A 14 -3.17 -1.90 11.42
CA ILE A 14 -1.88 -1.64 10.77
C ILE A 14 -1.43 -0.22 11.13
N LEU A 15 -0.43 -0.13 11.99
CA LEU A 15 0.11 1.15 12.47
C LEU A 15 1.28 1.61 11.58
N TRP A 16 1.07 2.66 10.77
CA TRP A 16 2.13 3.24 9.95
C TRP A 16 3.09 4.07 10.82
N GLY A 17 4.40 3.87 10.64
CA GLY A 17 5.40 4.60 11.42
C GLY A 17 5.68 4.02 12.80
N TYR A 18 5.38 2.75 13.05
CA TYR A 18 5.65 2.08 14.32
C TYR A 18 6.68 0.96 14.18
N ARG A 19 7.38 0.67 15.29
CA ARG A 19 8.30 -0.46 15.43
C ARG A 19 7.95 -1.25 16.70
N PHE A 20 8.24 -2.55 16.68
CA PHE A 20 8.11 -3.38 17.88
C PHE A 20 9.23 -3.06 18.89
N THR A 21 8.86 -3.04 20.17
CA THR A 21 9.83 -2.96 21.27
C THR A 21 10.71 -4.21 21.26
N PRO A 22 12.05 -4.08 21.36
CA PRO A 22 12.93 -5.24 21.40
C PRO A 22 12.68 -6.05 22.68
N VAL A 23 12.39 -7.34 22.54
CA VAL A 23 12.04 -8.23 23.65
C VAL A 23 13.17 -9.19 24.05
N LEU A 24 14.25 -9.24 23.28
CA LEU A 24 15.33 -10.19 23.47
C LEU A 24 16.54 -9.46 24.08
N THR A 25 16.97 -9.88 25.27
CA THR A 25 18.17 -9.37 25.94
C THR A 25 19.15 -10.52 26.20
N LEU A 26 20.43 -10.20 26.37
CA LEU A 26 21.46 -11.17 26.76
C LEU A 26 21.88 -10.84 28.20
N GLU A 27 21.44 -11.66 29.15
CA GLU A 27 21.76 -11.53 30.57
C GLU A 27 22.47 -12.79 31.06
N ASP A 28 23.62 -12.62 31.72
CA ASP A 28 24.45 -13.71 32.27
C ASP A 28 24.77 -14.85 31.27
N GLY A 29 24.88 -14.52 29.98
CA GLY A 29 25.17 -15.48 28.91
C GLY A 29 23.95 -16.26 28.39
N PHE A 30 22.75 -15.92 28.85
CA PHE A 30 21.48 -16.47 28.38
C PHE A 30 20.67 -15.40 27.65
N TYR A 31 19.95 -15.85 26.62
CA TYR A 31 18.95 -15.00 25.97
C TYR A 31 17.66 -15.03 26.78
N GLU A 32 17.25 -13.88 27.30
CA GLU A 32 15.98 -13.70 27.98
C GLU A 32 14.97 -13.03 27.05
N VAL A 33 13.71 -13.49 27.12
CA VAL A 33 12.60 -12.98 26.32
C VAL A 33 11.57 -12.35 27.24
N ASP A 34 11.39 -11.03 27.16
CA ASP A 34 10.32 -10.33 27.86
C ASP A 34 9.00 -10.41 27.07
N TYR A 35 8.10 -11.28 27.49
CA TYR A 35 6.79 -11.44 26.88
C TYR A 35 5.81 -10.29 27.20
N ASN A 36 6.09 -9.44 28.19
CA ASN A 36 5.21 -8.30 28.50
C ASN A 36 5.28 -7.25 27.38
N SER A 37 6.47 -7.06 26.81
CA SER A 37 6.73 -6.11 25.74
C SER A 37 6.44 -6.70 24.34
N PHE A 38 5.95 -7.94 24.24
CA PHE A 38 5.78 -8.64 22.95
C PHE A 38 4.83 -7.94 21.97
N HIS A 39 3.76 -7.34 22.48
CA HIS A 39 2.80 -6.59 21.67
C HIS A 39 3.07 -5.08 21.70
N GLU A 40 4.09 -4.62 22.43
CA GLU A 40 4.37 -3.21 22.58
C GLU A 40 5.03 -2.65 21.30
N THR A 41 4.58 -1.46 20.91
CA THR A 41 5.09 -0.74 19.75
C THR A 41 5.37 0.71 20.10
N TYR A 42 6.32 1.32 19.42
CA TYR A 42 6.67 2.73 19.58
C TYR A 42 6.77 3.44 18.23
N GLU A 43 6.50 4.76 18.25
CA GLU A 43 6.53 5.61 17.06
C GLU A 43 7.97 5.87 16.59
N THR A 44 8.16 5.88 15.27
CA THR A 44 9.42 6.18 14.62
C THR A 44 9.22 7.12 13.44
N ASN A 45 10.28 7.82 13.04
CA ASN A 45 10.21 8.68 11.87
C ASN A 45 10.18 7.83 10.60
N THR A 46 9.00 7.73 9.99
CA THR A 46 8.78 7.02 8.73
C THR A 46 8.21 8.00 7.70
N PRO A 47 8.72 8.01 6.46
CA PRO A 47 8.17 8.84 5.39
C PRO A 47 6.70 8.46 5.11
N VAL A 48 5.92 9.42 4.62
CA VAL A 48 4.48 9.25 4.33
C VAL A 48 4.19 8.67 2.94
N HIS A 49 5.24 8.47 2.14
CA HIS A 49 5.13 8.04 0.75
C HIS A 49 4.92 6.53 0.63
N SER A 50 4.29 6.13 -0.47
CA SER A 50 4.21 4.71 -0.82
C SER A 50 5.62 4.16 -1.15
N ALA A 51 5.78 2.83 -1.06
CA ALA A 51 7.04 2.19 -1.44
C ALA A 51 7.42 2.45 -2.91
N LYS A 52 6.43 2.59 -3.80
CA LYS A 52 6.65 2.94 -5.22
C LYS A 52 7.25 4.34 -5.35
N GLU A 53 6.63 5.33 -4.73
CA GLU A 53 7.09 6.72 -4.74
C GLU A 53 8.50 6.84 -4.13
N LEU A 54 8.78 6.14 -3.02
CA LEU A 54 10.11 6.15 -2.41
C LEU A 54 11.18 5.57 -3.35
N ALA A 55 10.86 4.52 -4.10
CA ALA A 55 11.77 3.94 -5.07
C ALA A 55 12.03 4.88 -6.27
N GLU A 56 11.00 5.57 -6.74
CA GLU A 56 11.12 6.59 -7.79
C GLU A 56 11.92 7.81 -7.34
N MET A 57 11.73 8.26 -6.09
CA MET A 57 12.52 9.36 -5.52
C MET A 57 13.99 8.97 -5.37
N ALA A 58 14.26 7.75 -4.90
CA ALA A 58 15.61 7.21 -4.79
C ALA A 58 16.29 7.13 -6.16
N SER A 59 15.61 6.57 -7.18
CA SER A 59 16.18 6.47 -8.52
C SER A 59 16.45 7.84 -9.16
N ARG A 60 15.56 8.82 -8.95
CA ARG A 60 15.78 10.21 -9.41
C ARG A 60 16.98 10.87 -8.74
N ALA A 61 17.25 10.56 -7.48
CA ALA A 61 18.39 11.10 -6.74
C ALA A 61 19.74 10.47 -7.16
N GLU A 62 19.73 9.21 -7.60
CA GLU A 62 20.95 8.49 -8.01
C GLU A 62 21.49 8.91 -9.37
N LEU A 63 20.68 9.56 -10.20
CA LEU A 63 21.04 9.83 -11.58
C LEU A 63 21.56 11.28 -11.73
N PRO A 64 22.62 11.53 -12.53
CA PRO A 64 23.29 12.84 -12.60
C PRO A 64 22.33 14.01 -12.89
N LEU A 65 22.47 15.16 -12.23
CA LEU A 65 21.58 16.34 -12.40
C LEU A 65 21.38 16.85 -13.86
N THR A 66 22.06 16.28 -14.85
CA THR A 66 22.00 16.67 -16.26
C THR A 66 20.89 16.00 -17.07
N TRP A 67 20.44 14.79 -16.69
CA TRP A 67 19.38 14.06 -17.42
C TRP A 67 18.00 14.25 -16.77
N SER A 68 17.90 14.98 -15.65
CA SER A 68 16.67 15.18 -14.85
C SER A 68 15.62 16.09 -15.50
N VAL A 69 15.71 16.39 -16.80
CA VAL A 69 14.66 17.09 -17.53
C VAL A 69 13.71 16.04 -18.11
N SER A 70 12.82 15.49 -17.28
CA SER A 70 11.66 14.77 -17.80
C SER A 70 10.78 15.78 -18.53
N SER A 71 10.81 15.65 -19.87
CA SER A 71 9.91 16.32 -20.80
C SER A 71 8.46 16.21 -20.33
N LYS A 72 7.69 17.29 -20.44
CA LYS A 72 6.22 17.32 -20.20
C LYS A 72 5.42 16.50 -21.24
N LEU A 73 5.98 15.41 -21.77
CA LEU A 73 5.38 14.61 -22.83
C LEU A 73 4.60 13.41 -22.27
N ASP A 74 5.06 12.79 -21.17
CA ASP A 74 4.39 11.62 -20.59
C ASP A 74 3.15 11.97 -19.74
N GLN A 75 3.05 13.20 -19.25
CA GLN A 75 1.95 13.64 -18.40
C GLN A 75 0.62 13.80 -19.15
N HIS A 76 0.65 13.82 -20.49
CA HIS A 76 -0.55 13.86 -21.33
C HIS A 76 -1.12 12.46 -21.57
N ALA A 77 -0.29 11.42 -21.57
CA ALA A 77 -0.73 10.05 -21.87
C ALA A 77 -1.56 9.44 -20.73
N GLU A 78 -1.21 9.69 -19.46
CA GLU A 78 -1.99 9.19 -18.32
C GLU A 78 -3.34 9.92 -18.18
N LEU A 79 -3.39 11.23 -18.46
CA LEU A 79 -4.65 12.00 -18.45
C LEU A 79 -5.59 11.59 -19.59
N GLU A 80 -5.06 11.29 -20.79
CA GLU A 80 -5.85 10.77 -21.91
C GLU A 80 -6.43 9.38 -21.59
N THR A 81 -5.69 8.52 -20.90
CA THR A 81 -6.16 7.18 -20.51
C THR A 81 -7.26 7.26 -19.44
N GLU A 82 -7.13 8.17 -18.47
CA GLU A 82 -8.16 8.40 -17.44
C GLU A 82 -9.43 9.07 -18.01
N GLU A 83 -9.30 9.99 -18.99
CA GLU A 83 -10.44 10.61 -19.68
C GLU A 83 -11.17 9.63 -20.63
N GLU A 84 -10.44 8.69 -21.24
CA GLU A 84 -11.03 7.63 -22.08
C GLU A 84 -11.77 6.57 -21.25
N GLU A 85 -11.24 6.17 -20.09
CA GLU A 85 -11.92 5.21 -19.19
C GLU A 85 -13.20 5.82 -18.60
N LYS A 86 -13.18 7.09 -18.18
CA LYS A 86 -14.38 7.78 -17.69
C LYS A 86 -15.46 7.94 -18.76
N ASN A 87 -15.08 8.24 -20.01
CA ASN A 87 -16.02 8.33 -21.12
C ASN A 87 -16.62 6.96 -21.52
N GLN A 88 -15.91 5.85 -21.28
CA GLN A 88 -16.42 4.50 -21.53
C GLN A 88 -17.40 4.03 -20.45
N GLU A 89 -17.17 4.38 -19.17
CA GLU A 89 -18.13 4.08 -18.09
C GLU A 89 -19.46 4.83 -18.27
N ASP A 90 -19.43 6.12 -18.64
CA ASP A 90 -20.65 6.92 -18.87
C ASP A 90 -21.48 6.45 -20.10
N GLN A 91 -20.87 5.75 -21.06
CA GLN A 91 -21.59 5.21 -22.23
C GLN A 91 -22.16 3.80 -22.00
N ASN A 92 -21.71 3.06 -20.99
CA ASN A 92 -22.12 1.67 -20.79
C ASN A 92 -23.36 1.51 -19.87
N GLU A 93 -23.89 2.60 -19.29
CA GLU A 93 -25.08 2.55 -18.41
C GLU A 93 -26.42 2.80 -19.14
N ARG A 94 -26.50 2.54 -20.45
CA ARG A 94 -27.78 2.65 -21.18
C ARG A 94 -28.03 1.55 -22.19
N ASN A 95 -28.39 0.36 -21.70
CA ASN A 95 -29.55 -0.41 -22.16
C ASN A 95 -29.65 -1.75 -21.43
N GLY A 96 -30.79 -1.99 -20.77
CA GLY A 96 -31.09 -3.33 -20.23
C GLY A 96 -32.32 -3.50 -19.35
N ASP A 97 -33.20 -2.51 -19.18
CA ASP A 97 -34.51 -2.76 -18.55
C ASP A 97 -35.45 -3.48 -19.54
N VAL A 98 -35.52 -4.80 -19.41
CA VAL A 98 -36.65 -5.60 -19.89
C VAL A 98 -37.18 -6.46 -18.75
N ALA A 99 -37.88 -5.80 -17.83
CA ALA A 99 -38.99 -6.41 -17.14
C ALA A 99 -40.28 -5.95 -17.83
N ASN A 100 -40.89 -6.80 -18.65
CA ASN A 100 -42.35 -6.86 -18.60
C ASN A 100 -42.86 -8.27 -18.95
N LEU A 101 -43.51 -8.82 -17.93
CA LEU A 101 -44.25 -10.06 -17.92
C LEU A 101 -45.66 -9.70 -18.42
N GLU A 102 -46.07 -10.15 -19.61
CA GLU A 102 -47.48 -10.09 -20.01
C GLU A 102 -47.97 -11.46 -20.46
N ASN A 103 -49.15 -11.79 -19.92
CA ASN A 103 -49.88 -13.05 -19.96
C ASN A 103 -50.30 -13.50 -21.37
N GLU A 104 -50.37 -14.83 -21.57
CA GLU A 104 -51.60 -15.61 -21.82
C GLU A 104 -51.38 -17.10 -21.51
#